data_AF-A0A645E2Z3-F1
#
_entry.id   AF-A0A645E2Z3-F1
#
_cell.length_a   1.000
_cell.length_b   1.000
_cell.length_c   1.000
_cell.angle_alpha   90.00
_cell.angle_beta   90.00
_cell.angle_gamma   90.00
#
_symmetry.space_group_name_H-M   'P 1'
#
loop_
_entity.id
_entity.type
_entity.pdbx_description
1 polymer ?
#
loop_
_entity_poly.entity_id
_entity_poly.type
_entity_poly.pdbx_seq_one_letter_code
_entity_poly.pdbx_strand_id
1 'polypeptide(L)'
;MTSGCAEFFVDITDGKIEYKKISISILVLSTIFGCMGLSSILEFLGPILDGIYPAAIVLVIYYALMPNNQSERNLKACCFAMTTALVFGMIDTIYSYGIKLNIDLGIINSLYKILPLSSEKLAWVPWTILAAIIGYFVFRTDKQKIGEVVN
;
A
#
# COMPACT_ATOMS: atom_id res chain seq x y z
N MET A 1 0.97 18.00 -16.00
CA MET A 1 1.10 17.34 -14.68
C MET A 1 1.84 18.20 -13.68
N THR A 2 2.92 18.89 -14.05
CA THR A 2 3.70 19.77 -13.15
C THR A 2 2.88 20.82 -12.41
N SER A 3 1.90 21.46 -13.08
CA SER A 3 1.02 22.44 -12.43
C SER A 3 0.13 21.82 -11.35
N GLY A 4 -0.52 20.70 -11.63
CA GLY A 4 -1.34 19.99 -10.64
C GLY A 4 -0.53 19.43 -9.48
N CYS A 5 0.70 18.94 -9.74
CA CYS A 5 1.60 18.54 -8.65
C CYS A 5 2.02 19.74 -7.80
N ALA A 6 2.33 20.87 -8.43
CA ALA A 6 2.70 22.08 -7.70
C ALA A 6 1.53 22.60 -6.84
N GLU A 7 0.31 22.57 -7.37
CA GLU A 7 -0.92 22.95 -6.66
C GLU A 7 -1.20 22.02 -5.46
N PHE A 8 -1.09 20.70 -5.64
CA PHE A 8 -1.22 19.73 -4.55
C PHE A 8 -0.23 19.98 -3.39
N PHE A 9 1.03 20.31 -3.70
CA PHE A 9 2.02 20.63 -2.66
C PHE A 9 1.76 21.98 -1.98
N VAL A 10 1.22 22.96 -2.71
CA VAL A 10 0.78 24.24 -2.12
C VAL A 10 -0.37 24.02 -1.14
N ASP A 11 -1.36 23.22 -1.53
CA ASP A 11 -2.53 22.90 -0.71
C ASP A 11 -2.17 22.12 0.55
N ILE A 12 -1.32 21.08 0.44
CA ILE A 12 -0.81 20.34 1.62
C ILE A 12 -0.05 21.23 2.59
N THR A 13 0.59 22.27 2.08
CA THR A 13 1.41 23.18 2.89
C THR A 13 0.58 24.34 3.45
N ASP A 14 -0.75 24.33 3.29
CA ASP A 14 -1.67 25.41 3.66
C ASP A 14 -1.20 26.78 3.12
N GLY A 15 -0.64 26.79 1.91
CA GLY A 15 -0.13 28.02 1.29
C GLY A 15 1.13 28.62 1.93
N LYS A 16 1.80 27.93 2.88
CA LYS A 16 3.04 28.45 3.50
C LYS A 16 4.22 28.57 2.53
N ILE A 17 4.15 27.91 1.37
CA ILE A 17 5.19 27.95 0.33
C ILE A 17 4.56 28.42 -0.98
N GLU A 18 5.19 29.40 -1.64
CA GLU A 18 4.73 29.93 -2.93
C GLU A 18 4.78 28.87 -4.05
N TYR A 19 3.72 28.82 -4.86
CA TYR A 19 3.59 27.98 -6.05
C TYR A 19 4.82 28.04 -6.98
N LYS A 20 5.38 29.25 -7.18
CA LYS A 20 6.55 29.46 -8.04
C LYS A 20 7.77 28.64 -7.58
N LYS A 21 8.00 28.54 -6.27
CA LYS A 21 9.14 27.80 -5.71
C LYS A 21 8.96 26.30 -5.89
N ILE A 22 7.75 25.81 -5.63
CA ILE A 22 7.41 24.38 -5.77
C ILE A 22 7.50 23.95 -7.24
N SER A 23 6.94 24.72 -8.16
CA SER A 23 6.95 24.41 -9.60
C SER A 23 8.38 24.33 -10.15
N ILE A 24 9.26 25.26 -9.76
CA ILE A 24 10.69 25.22 -10.13
C ILE A 24 11.38 23.98 -9.54
N SER A 25 11.10 23.63 -8.28
CA SER A 25 11.66 22.43 -7.65
C SER A 25 11.27 21.15 -8.39
N ILE A 26 9.99 20.99 -8.74
CA ILE A 26 9.50 19.83 -9.49
C ILE A 26 10.15 19.75 -10.88
N LEU A 27 10.32 20.89 -11.56
CA LEU A 27 11.01 20.97 -12.85
C LEU A 27 12.47 20.47 -12.75
N VAL A 28 13.20 20.92 -11.74
CA VAL A 28 14.60 20.51 -11.52
C VAL A 28 14.66 19.01 -11.21
N LEU A 29 13.84 18.51 -10.29
CA LEU A 29 13.78 17.08 -9.95
C LEU A 29 13.44 16.22 -11.18
N SER A 30 12.42 16.62 -11.96
CA SER A 30 12.04 15.91 -13.17
C SER A 30 13.17 15.90 -14.22
N THR A 31 13.95 16.97 -14.30
CA THR A 31 15.10 17.03 -15.22
C THR A 31 16.20 16.08 -14.77
N ILE A 32 16.53 16.04 -13.48
CA ILE A 32 17.53 15.11 -12.92
C ILE A 32 17.12 13.66 -13.18
N PHE A 33 15.88 13.30 -12.83
CA PHE A 33 15.35 11.97 -13.07
C PHE A 33 15.29 11.63 -14.57
N GLY A 34 14.93 12.58 -15.42
CA GLY A 34 14.97 12.42 -16.88
C GLY A 34 16.38 12.13 -17.42
N CYS A 35 17.41 12.75 -16.85
CA CYS A 35 18.81 12.54 -17.23
C CYS A 35 19.40 11.21 -16.74
N MET A 36 18.92 10.64 -15.62
CA MET A 36 19.41 9.37 -15.05
C MET A 36 18.94 8.11 -15.81
N GLY A 37 17.99 8.27 -16.73
CA GLY A 37 17.40 7.17 -17.49
C GLY A 37 16.31 6.44 -16.71
N LEU A 38 15.26 6.04 -17.42
CA LEU A 38 14.08 5.37 -16.85
C LEU A 38 14.44 4.08 -16.10
N SER A 39 15.37 3.28 -16.64
CA SER A 39 15.75 1.99 -16.07
C SER A 39 16.31 2.11 -14.66
N SER A 40 17.20 3.09 -14.43
CA SER A 40 17.81 3.34 -13.11
C SER A 40 16.76 3.73 -12.07
N ILE A 41 15.77 4.54 -12.48
CA ILE A 41 14.66 4.95 -11.63
C ILE A 41 13.77 3.76 -11.28
N LEU A 42 13.40 2.94 -12.26
CA LEU A 42 12.56 1.77 -12.03
C LEU A 42 13.28 0.70 -11.21
N GLU A 43 14.60 0.58 -11.34
CA GLU A 43 15.37 -0.33 -10.51
C GLU A 43 15.34 0.07 -9.02
N PHE A 44 15.41 1.37 -8.75
CA PHE A 44 15.30 1.90 -7.40
C PHE A 44 13.86 1.87 -6.87
N LEU A 45 12.88 2.31 -7.67
CA LEU A 45 11.47 2.43 -7.27
C LEU A 45 10.71 1.10 -7.31
N GLY A 46 11.14 0.13 -8.11
CA GLY A 46 10.44 -1.14 -8.32
C GLY A 46 10.09 -1.87 -7.01
N PRO A 47 11.08 -2.17 -6.14
CA PRO A 47 10.81 -2.82 -4.86
C PRO A 47 9.89 -2.01 -3.93
N ILE A 48 9.96 -0.67 -3.97
CA ILE A 48 9.11 0.21 -3.17
C ILE A 48 7.66 0.15 -3.68
N LEU A 49 7.50 0.21 -5.01
CA LEU A 49 6.19 0.13 -5.66
C LEU A 49 5.53 -1.22 -5.39
N ASP A 50 6.29 -2.31 -5.48
CA ASP A 50 5.83 -3.67 -5.19
C ASP A 50 5.30 -3.81 -3.76
N GLY A 51 5.84 -3.05 -2.79
CA GLY A 51 5.39 -3.12 -1.40
C GLY A 51 4.16 -2.28 -1.09
N ILE A 52 3.99 -1.14 -1.75
CA ILE A 52 2.85 -0.25 -1.48
C ILE A 52 1.63 -0.58 -2.34
N TYR A 53 1.84 -1.20 -3.51
CA TYR A 53 0.79 -1.56 -4.46
C TYR A 53 -0.30 -2.49 -3.87
N PRO A 54 0.01 -3.53 -3.08
CA PRO A 54 -1.00 -4.40 -2.46
C PRO A 54 -2.06 -3.63 -1.66
N ALA A 55 -1.63 -2.67 -0.85
CA ALA A 55 -2.54 -1.85 -0.03
C ALA A 55 -3.44 -0.96 -0.92
N ALA A 56 -2.87 -0.38 -1.97
CA ALA A 56 -3.62 0.45 -2.91
C ALA A 56 -4.66 -0.35 -3.70
N ILE A 57 -4.31 -1.56 -4.17
CA ILE A 57 -5.25 -2.45 -4.86
C ILE A 57 -6.44 -2.80 -3.95
N VAL A 58 -6.18 -3.19 -2.71
CA VAL A 58 -7.25 -3.56 -1.76
C VAL A 58 -8.21 -2.40 -1.56
N LEU A 59 -7.68 -1.17 -1.40
CA LEU A 59 -8.50 0.03 -1.25
C LEU A 59 -9.34 0.31 -2.50
N VAL A 60 -8.74 0.24 -3.70
CA VAL A 60 -9.45 0.46 -4.97
C VAL A 60 -10.55 -0.57 -5.19
N ILE A 61 -10.27 -1.85 -4.94
CA ILE A 61 -11.26 -2.93 -5.05
C ILE A 61 -12.41 -2.71 -4.06
N TYR A 62 -12.10 -2.33 -2.82
CA TYR A 62 -13.13 -2.06 -1.82
C TYR A 62 -14.07 -0.93 -2.27
N TYR A 63 -13.54 0.22 -2.69
CA TYR A 63 -14.38 1.32 -3.17
C TYR A 63 -15.12 0.99 -4.47
N ALA A 64 -14.54 0.19 -5.35
CA ALA A 64 -15.19 -0.25 -6.58
C ALA A 64 -16.36 -1.21 -6.33
N LEU A 65 -16.23 -2.15 -5.39
CA LEU A 65 -17.26 -3.15 -5.08
C LEU A 65 -18.33 -2.61 -4.11
N MET A 66 -17.98 -1.67 -3.24
CA MET A 66 -18.82 -1.14 -2.18
C MET A 66 -18.90 0.40 -2.20
N PRO A 67 -19.29 1.04 -3.32
CA PRO A 67 -19.22 2.49 -3.48
C PRO A 67 -20.08 3.27 -2.47
N ASN A 68 -21.15 2.66 -1.95
CA ASN A 68 -22.09 3.31 -1.02
C ASN A 68 -22.18 2.65 0.37
N ASN A 69 -21.26 1.75 0.70
CA ASN A 69 -21.32 0.98 1.94
C ASN A 69 -20.24 1.44 2.93
N GLN A 70 -20.40 2.66 3.44
CA GLN A 70 -19.53 3.27 4.45
C GLN A 70 -19.91 2.89 5.88
N SER A 71 -20.55 1.74 6.09
CA SER A 71 -20.73 1.25 7.45
C SER A 71 -19.35 1.13 8.12
N GLU A 72 -19.19 1.70 9.33
CA GLU A 72 -17.95 1.65 10.10
C GLU A 72 -17.36 0.23 10.17
N ARG A 73 -18.24 -0.78 10.13
CA ARG A 73 -17.91 -2.19 10.12
C ARG A 73 -17.11 -2.62 8.87
N ASN A 74 -17.59 -2.24 7.70
CA ASN A 74 -16.97 -2.64 6.42
C ASN A 74 -15.68 -1.85 6.19
N LEU A 75 -15.64 -0.60 6.67
CA LEU A 75 -14.42 0.20 6.72
C LEU A 75 -13.35 -0.42 7.64
N LYS A 76 -13.72 -0.92 8.83
CA LYS A 76 -12.80 -1.63 9.73
C LYS A 76 -12.28 -2.93 9.12
N ALA A 77 -13.14 -3.71 8.47
CA ALA A 77 -12.73 -4.92 7.75
C ALA A 77 -11.77 -4.60 6.58
N CYS A 78 -12.04 -3.54 5.81
CA CYS A 78 -11.17 -3.06 4.75
C CYS A 78 -9.82 -2.57 5.30
N CYS A 79 -9.83 -1.80 6.38
CA CYS A 79 -8.61 -1.30 7.03
C CYS A 79 -7.72 -2.47 7.51
N PHE A 80 -8.34 -3.51 8.08
CA PHE A 80 -7.64 -4.72 8.49
C PHE A 80 -7.02 -5.44 7.27
N ALA A 81 -7.79 -5.67 6.21
CA ALA A 81 -7.29 -6.29 4.98
C ALA A 81 -6.16 -5.47 4.34
N MET A 82 -6.31 -4.13 4.27
CA MET A 82 -5.30 -3.22 3.74
C MET A 82 -4.02 -3.23 4.57
N THR A 83 -4.13 -3.26 5.89
CA THR A 83 -2.96 -3.31 6.79
C THR A 83 -2.22 -4.64 6.62
N THR A 84 -2.94 -5.77 6.51
CA THR A 84 -2.30 -7.06 6.21
C THR A 84 -1.61 -7.03 4.84
N ALA A 85 -2.24 -6.46 3.81
CA ALA A 85 -1.64 -6.29 2.49
C ALA A 85 -0.33 -5.50 2.56
N LEU A 86 -0.35 -4.41 3.31
CA LEU A 86 0.81 -3.53 3.48
C LEU A 86 1.94 -4.21 4.25
N VAL A 87 1.63 -5.00 5.28
CA VAL A 87 2.64 -5.75 6.04
C VAL A 87 3.34 -6.78 5.15
N PHE A 88 2.57 -7.55 4.37
CA PHE A 88 3.17 -8.50 3.41
C PHE A 88 3.95 -7.79 2.31
N GLY A 89 3.42 -6.67 1.78
CA GLY A 89 4.15 -5.84 0.82
C GLY A 89 5.45 -5.26 1.38
N MET A 90 5.50 -4.85 2.65
CA MET A 90 6.76 -4.44 3.28
C MET A 90 7.76 -5.59 3.38
N ILE A 91 7.29 -6.80 3.70
CA ILE A 91 8.15 -8.00 3.72
C ILE A 91 8.70 -8.27 2.30
N ASP A 92 7.86 -8.17 1.27
CA ASP A 92 8.27 -8.29 -0.15
C ASP A 92 9.35 -7.27 -0.54
N THR A 93 9.19 -6.00 -0.12
CA THR A 93 10.16 -4.93 -0.39
C THR A 93 11.48 -5.19 0.33
N ILE A 94 11.45 -5.54 1.61
CA ILE A 94 12.65 -5.83 2.41
C ILE A 94 13.39 -7.03 1.80
N TYR A 95 12.66 -8.07 1.41
CA TYR A 95 13.20 -9.24 0.74
C TYR A 95 13.89 -8.88 -0.58
N SER A 96 13.20 -8.10 -1.43
CA SER A 96 13.70 -7.68 -2.74
C SER A 96 14.95 -6.79 -2.63
N TYR A 97 14.99 -5.87 -1.66
CA TYR A 97 16.20 -5.09 -1.38
C TYR A 97 17.32 -5.94 -0.79
N GLY A 98 16.99 -6.90 0.08
CA GLY A 98 17.94 -7.85 0.65
C GLY A 98 18.70 -8.65 -0.40
N ILE A 99 17.98 -9.17 -1.40
CA ILE A 99 18.59 -9.84 -2.57
C ILE A 99 19.48 -8.88 -3.36
N LYS A 100 19.01 -7.66 -3.65
CA LYS A 100 19.81 -6.67 -4.39
C LYS A 100 21.10 -6.27 -3.67
N LEU A 101 21.08 -6.26 -2.35
CA LEU A 101 22.24 -5.92 -1.51
C LEU A 101 23.12 -7.13 -1.17
N ASN A 102 22.84 -8.33 -1.71
CA ASN A 102 23.53 -9.59 -1.36
C ASN A 102 23.55 -9.88 0.16
N ILE A 103 22.53 -9.44 0.90
CA ILE A 103 22.40 -9.72 2.32
C ILE A 103 21.65 -11.05 2.44
N ASP A 104 22.33 -12.08 2.92
CA ASP A 104 21.66 -13.36 3.15
C ASP A 104 20.82 -13.28 4.42
N LEU A 105 19.53 -13.02 4.23
CA LEU A 105 18.58 -12.89 5.33
C LEU A 105 18.06 -14.25 5.84
N GLY A 106 18.68 -15.37 5.43
CA GLY A 106 18.55 -16.71 6.03
C GLY A 106 17.12 -17.19 6.32
N ILE A 107 16.62 -16.86 7.51
CA ILE A 107 15.30 -17.26 8.03
C ILE A 107 14.16 -16.67 7.19
N ILE A 108 14.21 -15.38 6.84
CA ILE A 108 13.12 -14.78 6.06
C ILE A 108 13.12 -15.26 4.61
N ASN A 109 14.29 -15.68 4.09
CA ASN A 109 14.45 -16.18 2.74
C ASN A 109 13.75 -17.54 2.58
N SER A 110 13.88 -18.39 3.62
CA SER A 110 13.19 -19.67 3.70
C SER A 110 11.70 -19.51 3.97
N LEU A 111 11.32 -18.60 4.86
CA LEU A 111 9.92 -18.31 5.18
C LEU A 111 9.16 -17.73 3.98
N TYR A 112 9.82 -16.88 3.20
CA TYR A 112 9.28 -16.28 2.00
C TYR A 112 9.05 -17.31 0.89
N LYS A 113 9.98 -18.24 0.68
CA LYS A 113 9.82 -19.33 -0.31
C LYS A 113 8.70 -20.32 0.05
N ILE A 114 8.35 -20.42 1.33
CA ILE A 114 7.23 -21.27 1.79
C ILE A 114 5.88 -20.58 1.53
N LEU A 115 5.85 -19.26 1.34
CA LEU A 115 4.60 -18.57 1.04
C LEU A 115 4.08 -18.98 -0.34
N PRO A 116 2.79 -19.36 -0.45
CA PRO A 116 2.16 -19.57 -1.75
C PRO A 116 2.17 -18.26 -2.54
N LEU A 117 2.40 -18.34 -3.86
CA LEU A 117 2.52 -17.18 -4.78
C LEU A 117 3.74 -16.26 -4.55
N SER A 118 4.72 -16.68 -3.74
CA SER A 118 5.98 -15.92 -3.55
C SER A 118 6.85 -15.81 -4.81
N SER A 119 6.75 -16.75 -5.76
CA SER A 119 7.48 -16.69 -7.03
C SER A 119 7.09 -15.50 -7.91
N GLU A 120 5.82 -15.09 -7.84
CA GLU A 120 5.25 -14.03 -8.67
C GLU A 120 5.14 -12.68 -7.93
N LYS A 121 5.76 -12.53 -6.75
CA LYS A 121 5.57 -11.37 -5.84
C LYS A 121 4.11 -11.12 -5.44
N LEU A 122 3.27 -12.16 -5.50
CA LEU A 122 1.85 -12.10 -5.12
C LEU A 122 1.60 -12.80 -3.78
N ALA A 123 2.64 -12.90 -2.96
CA ALA A 123 2.62 -13.50 -1.63
C ALA A 123 1.53 -12.88 -0.75
N TRP A 124 1.19 -11.61 -0.93
CA TRP A 124 0.15 -10.88 -0.18
C TRP A 124 -1.30 -11.33 -0.50
N VAL A 125 -1.58 -11.82 -1.70
CA VAL A 125 -2.96 -12.08 -2.18
C VAL A 125 -3.69 -13.13 -1.31
N PRO A 126 -3.10 -14.31 -1.01
CA PRO A 126 -3.79 -15.30 -0.18
C PRO A 126 -4.09 -14.79 1.23
N TRP A 127 -3.15 -14.06 1.83
CA TRP A 127 -3.28 -13.55 3.19
C TRP A 127 -4.28 -12.40 3.31
N THR A 128 -4.33 -11.52 2.31
CA THR A 128 -5.32 -10.44 2.27
C THR A 128 -6.73 -10.97 2.09
N ILE A 129 -6.92 -12.01 1.26
CA ILE A 129 -8.22 -12.68 1.12
C ILE A 129 -8.63 -13.32 2.46
N LEU A 130 -7.73 -14.03 3.13
CA LEU A 130 -7.96 -14.58 4.47
C LEU A 130 -8.33 -13.49 5.48
N ALA A 131 -7.58 -12.39 5.52
CA ALA A 131 -7.83 -11.27 6.41
C ALA A 131 -9.17 -10.58 6.12
N ALA A 132 -9.56 -10.44 4.85
CA ALA A 132 -10.86 -9.89 4.46
C ALA A 132 -12.01 -10.80 4.90
N ILE A 133 -11.87 -12.13 4.75
CA ILE A 133 -12.86 -13.11 5.21
C ILE A 133 -12.98 -13.06 6.75
N ILE A 134 -11.86 -13.10 7.46
CA ILE A 134 -11.83 -13.02 8.93
C ILE A 134 -12.44 -11.70 9.39
N GLY A 135 -12.05 -10.56 8.79
CA GLY A 135 -12.63 -9.26 9.08
C GLY A 135 -14.14 -9.26 8.87
N TYR A 136 -14.63 -9.83 7.77
CA TYR A 136 -16.06 -9.92 7.51
C TYR A 136 -16.82 -10.70 8.59
N PHE A 137 -16.28 -11.84 9.06
CA PHE A 137 -16.88 -12.70 10.09
C PHE A 137 -16.76 -12.14 11.52
N VAL A 138 -15.58 -11.65 11.92
CA VAL A 138 -15.35 -11.11 13.27
C VAL A 138 -16.24 -9.89 13.49
N PHE A 139 -16.25 -8.96 12.53
CA PHE A 139 -17.11 -7.77 12.62
C PHE A 139 -18.60 -8.09 12.38
N ARG A 140 -18.97 -9.33 12.02
CA ARG A 140 -20.38 -9.83 11.96
C ARG A 140 -20.99 -10.07 13.32
N THR A 141 -20.17 -10.40 14.31
CA THR A 141 -20.64 -10.97 15.57
C THR A 141 -21.01 -9.89 16.60
N ASP A 142 -20.56 -8.65 16.42
CA ASP A 142 -20.78 -7.56 17.38
C ASP A 142 -22.27 -7.16 17.57
N LYS A 143 -23.16 -7.54 16.65
CA LYS A 143 -24.60 -7.30 16.82
C LYS A 143 -25.32 -8.30 17.72
N GLN A 144 -24.75 -9.48 18.04
CA GLN A 144 -25.48 -10.43 18.89
C GLN A 144 -25.31 -10.16 20.39
N LYS A 145 -24.25 -9.47 20.83
CA LYS A 145 -24.01 -9.24 22.27
C LYS A 145 -24.52 -7.91 22.82
N ILE A 146 -24.95 -6.97 21.96
CA ILE A 146 -25.43 -5.65 22.42
C ILE A 146 -26.97 -5.58 22.47
N GLY A 147 -27.68 -6.46 21.75
CA GLY A 147 -29.15 -6.53 21.77
C GLY A 147 -29.75 -7.27 22.97
N GLU A 148 -28.96 -8.07 23.71
CA GLU A 148 -29.41 -8.84 24.88
C GLU A 148 -29.19 -8.12 26.22
N VAL A 149 -28.41 -7.04 26.26
CA VAL A 149 -28.13 -6.29 27.51
C VAL A 149 -29.11 -5.12 27.71
N VAL A 150 -30.01 -4.89 26.75
CA VAL A 150 -30.98 -3.76 26.76
C VAL A 150 -32.45 -4.25 26.73
N ASN A 151 -32.72 -5.53 26.98
CA ASN A 151 -34.07 -6.06 27.21
C ASN A 151 -34.17 -6.76 28.56
#